data_AF-A0AAC9JGD8-F1
#
_entry.id   AF-A0AAC9JGD8-F1
#
_cell.length_a   1.000
_cell.length_b   1.000
_cell.length_c   1.000
_cell.angle_alpha   90.00
_cell.angle_beta   90.00
_cell.angle_gamma   90.00
#
_symmetry.space_group_name_H-M   'P 1'
#
loop_
_entity.id
_entity.type
_entity.pdbx_description
1 polymer ?
#
loop_
_entity_poly.entity_id
_entity_poly.type
_entity_poly.pdbx_seq_one_letter_code
_entity_poly.pdbx_strand_id
1 'polypeptide(L)'
;MPIHNVKNPELTQLQDDIYITIKNTPALLETFFEQLFGVTQTYLGRSKRKQFNGILADTYGYQMAKEKWAVEKIQAAIDLGKVVITPEGKVGGKQTVTTVLSLAYCAPLLTDAIREYNKVSGEYVSLYALSGESGPLFKALLEDYWDDMLAFGKLHTRYQKNWESIGYAARTAA
;
A
#
# COMPACT_ATOMS: atom_id res chain seq x y z
N MET A 1 14.96 13.04 16.46
CA MET A 1 15.65 11.75 16.62
C MET A 1 16.38 11.46 15.32
N PRO A 2 17.64 11.02 15.33
CA PRO A 2 18.28 10.57 14.10
C PRO A 2 17.53 9.35 13.60
N ILE A 3 17.04 9.43 12.36
CA ILE A 3 16.35 8.32 11.70
C ILE A 3 17.42 7.30 11.37
N HIS A 4 17.44 6.20 12.10
CA HIS A 4 18.26 5.06 11.71
C HIS A 4 17.63 4.48 10.44
N ASN A 5 18.23 4.79 9.29
CA ASN A 5 17.92 4.15 8.01
C ASN A 5 18.25 2.66 8.13
N VAL A 6 17.28 1.86 8.55
CA VAL A 6 17.35 0.42 8.39
C VAL A 6 17.00 0.16 6.93
N LYS A 7 18.03 -0.09 6.11
CA LYS A 7 17.86 -0.48 4.71
C LYS A 7 16.88 -1.65 4.61
N ASN A 8 15.91 -1.56 3.72
CA ASN A 8 15.09 -2.72 3.42
C ASN A 8 15.90 -3.67 2.50
N PRO A 9 16.24 -4.90 2.95
CA PRO A 9 17.14 -5.79 2.22
C PRO A 9 16.62 -6.23 0.85
N GLU A 10 15.33 -6.00 0.54
CA GLU A 10 14.73 -6.30 -0.76
C GLU A 10 14.79 -5.13 -1.77
N LEU A 11 15.17 -3.92 -1.35
CA LEU A 11 15.17 -2.72 -2.19
C LEU A 11 16.56 -2.40 -2.77
N THR A 12 16.61 -1.93 -4.01
CA THR A 12 17.84 -1.29 -4.54
C THR A 12 18.11 0.01 -3.78
N GLN A 13 19.35 0.51 -3.83
CA GLN A 13 19.72 1.75 -3.12
C GLN A 13 18.78 2.91 -3.50
N LEU A 14 18.51 3.10 -4.79
CA LEU A 14 17.61 4.15 -5.24
C LEU A 14 16.17 3.94 -4.77
N GLN A 15 15.68 2.70 -4.76
CA GLN A 15 14.35 2.40 -4.22
C GLN A 15 14.29 2.72 -2.73
N ASP A 16 15.28 2.31 -1.95
CA ASP A 16 15.37 2.58 -0.51
C ASP A 16 15.38 4.10 -0.24
N ASP A 17 16.17 4.86 -0.99
CA ASP A 17 16.25 6.32 -0.85
C ASP A 17 14.93 7.03 -1.17
N ILE A 18 14.23 6.59 -2.22
CA ILE A 18 12.90 7.14 -2.57
C ILE A 18 11.85 6.71 -1.56
N TYR A 19 11.91 5.48 -1.04
CA TYR A 19 11.05 5.00 0.03
C TYR A 19 11.22 5.85 1.30
N ILE A 20 12.48 6.12 1.70
CA ILE A 20 12.81 7.00 2.83
C ILE A 20 12.31 8.42 2.57
N THR A 21 12.48 8.93 1.35
CA THR A 21 12.00 10.26 0.96
C THR A 21 10.49 10.37 1.11
N ILE A 22 9.73 9.35 0.70
CA ILE A 22 8.27 9.32 0.88
C ILE A 22 7.92 9.33 2.37
N LYS A 23 8.53 8.44 3.17
CA LYS A 23 8.25 8.34 4.62
C LYS A 23 8.57 9.63 5.39
N ASN A 24 9.62 10.33 5.00
CA ASN A 24 10.05 11.55 5.67
C ASN A 24 9.33 12.81 5.16
N THR A 25 8.48 12.70 4.14
CA THR A 25 7.76 13.84 3.57
C THR A 25 6.26 13.68 3.80
N PRO A 26 5.69 14.38 4.80
CA PRO A 26 4.28 14.17 5.20
C PRO A 26 3.28 14.28 4.04
N ALA A 27 3.47 15.21 3.11
CA ALA A 27 2.57 15.39 1.97
C ALA A 27 2.60 14.22 0.97
N LEU A 28 3.78 13.62 0.73
CA LEU A 28 3.91 12.46 -0.15
C LEU A 28 3.31 11.23 0.52
N LEU A 29 3.61 11.07 1.80
CA LEU A 29 3.11 9.99 2.61
C LEU A 29 1.57 10.00 2.67
N GLU A 30 0.98 11.18 2.88
CA GLU A 30 -0.48 11.39 2.84
C GLU A 30 -1.10 11.00 1.50
N THR A 31 -0.41 11.30 0.39
CA THR A 31 -0.87 10.93 -0.97
C THR A 31 -0.95 9.42 -1.14
N PHE A 32 0.03 8.69 -0.61
CA PHE A 32 0.00 7.22 -0.60
C PHE A 32 -1.15 6.68 0.27
N PHE A 33 -1.39 7.30 1.42
CA PHE A 33 -2.40 6.83 2.37
C PHE A 33 -3.83 7.03 1.92
N GLU A 34 -4.14 8.09 1.18
CA GLU A 34 -5.43 8.22 0.53
C GLU A 34 -5.72 7.01 -0.39
N GLN A 35 -4.70 6.50 -1.10
CA GLN A 35 -4.85 5.32 -1.94
C GLN A 35 -4.99 4.05 -1.11
N LEU A 36 -4.14 3.88 -0.10
CA LEU A 36 -4.16 2.70 0.78
C LEU A 36 -5.47 2.58 1.57
N PHE A 37 -6.05 3.71 1.99
CA PHE A 37 -7.38 3.73 2.59
C PHE A 37 -8.44 3.23 1.61
N GLY A 38 -8.38 3.66 0.35
CA GLY A 38 -9.24 3.17 -0.71
C GLY A 38 -9.17 1.64 -0.88
N VAL A 39 -7.95 1.10 -0.91
CA VAL A 39 -7.69 -0.36 -0.95
C VAL A 39 -8.30 -1.05 0.28
N THR A 40 -8.12 -0.47 1.46
CA THR A 40 -8.67 -0.98 2.72
C THR A 40 -10.20 -1.03 2.69
N GLN A 41 -10.87 0.01 2.20
CA GLN A 41 -12.33 0.00 2.07
C GLN A 41 -12.81 -1.08 1.07
N THR A 42 -12.02 -1.35 0.04
CA THR A 42 -12.29 -2.46 -0.89
C THR A 42 -12.12 -3.82 -0.21
N TYR A 43 -11.04 -4.03 0.55
CA TYR A 43 -10.82 -5.23 1.36
C TYR A 43 -11.95 -5.49 2.36
N LEU A 44 -12.44 -4.43 3.02
CA LEU A 44 -13.56 -4.48 3.96
C LEU A 44 -14.93 -4.72 3.30
N GLY A 45 -14.99 -4.90 1.97
CA GLY A 45 -16.24 -5.06 1.22
C GLY A 45 -17.12 -3.80 1.23
N ARG A 46 -16.54 -2.63 1.52
CA ARG A 46 -17.25 -1.34 1.59
C ARG A 46 -17.21 -0.58 0.28
N SER A 47 -16.21 -0.84 -0.55
CA SER A 47 -16.04 -0.25 -1.89
C SER A 47 -15.94 -1.34 -2.95
N LYS A 48 -16.39 -1.03 -4.18
CA LYS A 48 -16.18 -1.86 -5.38
C LYS A 48 -15.06 -1.31 -6.27
N ARG A 49 -14.40 -0.22 -5.86
CA ARG A 49 -13.31 0.40 -6.61
C ARG A 49 -12.11 -0.55 -6.64
N LYS A 50 -11.56 -0.76 -7.83
CA LYS A 50 -10.40 -1.63 -8.05
C LYS A 50 -9.12 -0.90 -8.39
N GLN A 51 -9.22 0.34 -8.90
CA GLN A 51 -8.05 1.10 -9.36
C GLN A 51 -7.81 2.30 -8.46
N PHE A 52 -6.60 2.37 -7.92
CA PHE A 52 -6.04 3.46 -7.14
C PHE A 52 -4.74 3.88 -7.80
N ASN A 53 -4.24 5.09 -7.52
CA ASN A 53 -3.02 5.57 -8.17
C ASN A 53 -1.85 4.63 -7.83
N GLY A 54 -1.35 3.90 -8.82
CA GLY A 54 -0.28 2.90 -8.65
C GLY A 54 -0.70 1.57 -8.04
N ILE A 55 -1.97 1.35 -7.69
CA ILE A 55 -2.42 0.10 -7.06
C ILE A 55 -3.69 -0.41 -7.75
N LEU A 56 -3.62 -1.60 -8.32
CA LEU A 56 -4.78 -2.36 -8.78
C LEU A 56 -5.13 -3.42 -7.73
N ALA A 57 -6.36 -3.40 -7.24
CA ALA A 57 -6.91 -4.32 -6.25
C ALA A 57 -7.95 -5.24 -6.89
N ASP A 58 -7.54 -6.48 -7.20
CA ASP A 58 -8.43 -7.53 -7.65
C ASP A 58 -9.01 -8.30 -6.46
N THR A 59 -10.33 -8.33 -6.36
CA THR A 59 -11.03 -8.85 -5.18
C THR A 59 -11.81 -10.12 -5.48
N TYR A 60 -11.72 -11.09 -4.58
CA TYR A 60 -12.47 -12.33 -4.60
C TYR A 60 -13.31 -12.42 -3.34
N GLY A 61 -14.65 -12.37 -3.50
CA GLY A 61 -15.56 -12.56 -2.38
C GLY A 61 -15.41 -13.95 -1.74
N TYR A 62 -15.89 -14.13 -0.52
CA TYR A 62 -15.67 -15.35 0.27
C TYR A 62 -16.01 -16.66 -0.47
N GLN A 63 -17.15 -16.73 -1.17
CA GLN A 63 -17.53 -17.92 -1.94
C GLN A 63 -16.71 -18.06 -3.22
N MET A 64 -16.52 -16.96 -3.94
CA MET A 64 -15.74 -16.89 -5.18
C MET A 64 -14.29 -17.34 -4.97
N ALA A 65 -13.67 -16.96 -3.84
CA ALA A 65 -12.30 -17.32 -3.50
C ALA A 65 -12.08 -18.83 -3.33
N LYS A 66 -13.15 -19.64 -3.22
CA LYS A 66 -13.09 -21.11 -3.15
C LYS A 66 -13.27 -21.78 -4.50
N GLU A 67 -13.65 -21.03 -5.54
CA GLU A 67 -13.80 -21.58 -6.89
C GLU A 67 -12.42 -21.90 -7.47
N LYS A 68 -12.30 -23.06 -8.14
CA LYS A 68 -11.02 -23.58 -8.65
C LYS A 68 -10.22 -22.54 -9.44
N TRP A 69 -10.87 -21.84 -10.37
CA TRP A 69 -10.22 -20.82 -11.20
C TRP A 69 -9.72 -19.61 -10.39
N ALA A 70 -10.39 -19.26 -9.29
CA ALA A 70 -9.98 -18.16 -8.43
C ALA A 70 -8.79 -18.56 -7.56
N VAL A 71 -8.81 -19.78 -7.01
CA VAL A 71 -7.68 -20.38 -6.29
C VAL A 71 -6.43 -20.42 -7.18
N GLU A 72 -6.56 -20.88 -8.42
CA GLU A 72 -5.46 -20.92 -9.40
C GLU A 72 -4.90 -19.52 -9.67
N LYS A 73 -5.75 -18.49 -9.82
CA LYS A 73 -5.32 -17.10 -10.01
C LYS A 73 -4.62 -16.53 -8.78
N ILE A 74 -5.12 -16.81 -7.58
CA ILE A 74 -4.52 -16.36 -6.33
C ILE A 74 -3.15 -17.02 -6.16
N GLN A 75 -3.04 -18.32 -6.42
CA GLN A 75 -1.77 -19.03 -6.34
C GLN A 75 -0.76 -18.48 -7.35
N ALA A 76 -1.15 -18.30 -8.61
CA ALA A 76 -0.29 -17.69 -9.61
C ALA A 76 0.18 -16.28 -9.21
N ALA A 77 -0.66 -15.50 -8.52
CA ALA A 77 -0.25 -14.20 -8.00
C ALA A 77 0.81 -14.32 -6.88
N ILE A 78 0.64 -15.28 -5.97
CA ILE A 78 1.63 -15.59 -4.91
C ILE A 78 2.95 -16.01 -5.54
N ASP A 79 2.92 -16.90 -6.53
CA ASP A 79 4.12 -17.41 -7.23
C ASP A 79 4.86 -16.30 -7.98
N LEU A 80 4.14 -15.27 -8.43
CA LEU A 80 4.70 -14.04 -9.03
C LEU A 80 5.16 -13.01 -7.99
N GLY A 81 5.09 -13.31 -6.69
CA GLY A 81 5.50 -12.42 -5.61
C GLY A 81 4.56 -11.22 -5.40
N LYS A 82 3.30 -11.29 -5.86
CA LYS A 82 2.33 -10.22 -5.62
C LYS A 82 1.84 -10.24 -4.18
N VAL A 83 1.41 -9.08 -3.69
CA VAL A 83 0.79 -8.97 -2.38
C VAL A 83 -0.62 -9.55 -2.43
N VAL A 84 -0.90 -10.52 -1.57
CA VAL A 84 -2.23 -11.11 -1.40
C VAL A 84 -2.68 -10.96 0.04
N ILE A 85 -3.81 -10.28 0.23
CA ILE A 85 -4.41 -10.03 1.54
C ILE A 85 -5.58 -11.01 1.71
N THR A 86 -5.52 -11.82 2.76
CA THR A 86 -6.54 -12.83 3.07
C THR A 86 -7.67 -12.24 3.93
N PRO A 87 -8.90 -12.77 3.79
CA PRO A 87 -10.05 -12.26 4.52
C PRO A 87 -10.01 -12.65 6.01
N GLU A 88 -10.18 -11.68 6.91
CA GLU A 88 -10.29 -11.89 8.37
C GLU A 88 -11.70 -12.28 8.86
N GLY A 89 -12.69 -12.41 7.96
CA GLY A 89 -14.06 -12.77 8.32
C GLY A 89 -15.03 -11.59 8.25
N LYS A 90 -15.92 -11.46 9.24
CA LYS A 90 -16.90 -10.37 9.27
C LYS A 90 -16.41 -9.21 10.12
N VAL A 91 -16.43 -8.01 9.56
CA VAL A 91 -16.00 -6.76 10.19
C VAL A 91 -17.06 -5.70 9.98
N GLY A 92 -17.62 -5.17 11.07
CA GLY A 92 -18.73 -4.22 11.01
C GLY A 92 -19.93 -4.76 10.21
N GLY A 93 -20.23 -6.06 10.35
CA GLY A 93 -21.32 -6.73 9.65
C GLY A 93 -21.06 -7.04 8.15
N LYS A 94 -19.92 -6.63 7.59
CA LYS A 94 -19.53 -6.94 6.21
C LYS A 94 -18.48 -8.03 6.16
N GLN A 95 -18.62 -8.94 5.20
CA GLN A 95 -17.62 -9.97 4.93
C GLN A 95 -16.42 -9.35 4.22
N THR A 96 -15.22 -9.51 4.77
CA THR A 96 -13.98 -9.13 4.10
C THR A 96 -13.68 -10.08 2.94
N VAL A 97 -12.94 -9.58 1.96
CA VAL A 97 -12.66 -10.27 0.70
C VAL A 97 -11.17 -10.56 0.55
N THR A 98 -10.83 -11.60 -0.19
CA THR A 98 -9.43 -11.79 -0.62
C THR A 98 -9.09 -10.70 -1.62
N THR A 99 -7.97 -10.01 -1.42
CA THR A 99 -7.53 -8.92 -2.30
C THR A 99 -6.12 -9.20 -2.82
N VAL A 100 -5.97 -9.30 -4.13
CA VAL A 100 -4.69 -9.39 -4.82
C VAL A 100 -4.31 -8.01 -5.31
N LEU A 101 -3.13 -7.53 -4.92
CA LEU A 101 -2.64 -6.22 -5.29
C LEU A 101 -1.58 -6.34 -6.38
N SER A 102 -1.83 -5.68 -7.50
CA SER A 102 -0.81 -5.43 -8.51
C SER A 102 -0.31 -4.01 -8.32
N LEU A 103 0.93 -3.90 -7.85
CA LEU A 103 1.61 -2.65 -7.60
C LEU A 103 2.25 -2.20 -8.90
N ALA A 104 1.75 -1.09 -9.42
CA ALA A 104 2.20 -0.51 -10.67
C ALA A 104 2.88 0.83 -10.41
N TYR A 105 3.50 1.33 -11.47
CA TYR A 105 4.11 2.63 -11.47
C TYR A 105 3.10 3.75 -11.13
N CYS A 106 3.34 4.47 -10.02
CA CYS A 106 2.54 5.62 -9.61
C CYS A 106 3.23 6.93 -10.01
N ALA A 107 2.99 7.38 -11.24
CA ALA A 107 3.67 8.56 -11.78
C ALA A 107 3.60 9.80 -10.86
N PRO A 108 2.43 10.18 -10.30
CA PRO A 108 2.34 11.39 -9.48
C PRO A 108 3.21 11.31 -8.21
N LEU A 109 3.07 10.24 -7.42
CA LEU A 109 3.85 10.07 -6.19
C LEU A 109 5.34 9.99 -6.47
N LEU A 110 5.74 9.20 -7.47
CA LEU A 110 7.15 9.01 -7.81
C LEU A 110 7.79 10.28 -8.38
N THR A 111 7.04 11.07 -9.15
CA THR A 111 7.54 12.35 -9.67
C THR A 111 7.85 13.32 -8.54
N ASP A 112 6.93 13.47 -7.58
CA ASP A 112 7.13 14.38 -6.47
C ASP A 112 8.16 13.86 -5.46
N ALA A 113 8.24 12.53 -5.26
CA ALA A 113 9.28 11.92 -4.43
C ALA A 113 10.68 12.09 -5.01
N ILE A 114 10.86 11.86 -6.32
CA ILE A 114 12.14 12.09 -7.00
C ILE A 114 12.52 13.57 -6.98
N ARG A 115 11.55 14.47 -7.14
CA ARG A 115 11.81 15.92 -7.03
C ARG A 115 12.33 16.28 -5.64
N GLU A 116 11.71 15.76 -4.58
CA GLU A 116 12.18 16.03 -3.22
C GLU A 116 13.52 15.37 -2.94
N TYR A 117 13.74 14.15 -3.41
CA TYR A 117 15.03 13.46 -3.32
C TYR A 117 16.14 14.29 -3.96
N ASN A 118 16.00 14.68 -5.23
CA ASN A 118 17.00 15.48 -5.95
C ASN A 118 17.32 16.80 -5.24
N LYS A 119 16.31 17.42 -4.63
CA LYS A 119 16.46 18.66 -3.87
C LYS A 119 17.25 18.46 -2.57
N VAL A 120 17.07 17.33 -1.89
CA VAL A 120 17.73 17.04 -0.60
C VAL A 120 19.13 16.44 -0.79
N SER A 121 19.29 15.52 -1.74
CA SER A 121 20.56 14.84 -2.00
C SER A 121 21.54 15.66 -2.84
N GLY A 122 21.03 16.60 -3.66
CA GLY A 122 21.82 17.32 -4.64
C GLY A 122 22.14 16.50 -5.90
N GLU A 123 21.57 15.30 -6.02
CA GLU A 123 21.70 14.45 -7.20
C GLU A 123 20.63 14.76 -8.27
N TYR A 124 20.84 14.25 -9.48
CA TYR A 124 19.84 14.29 -10.54
C TYR A 124 19.42 12.87 -10.92
N VAL A 125 18.30 12.44 -10.36
CA VAL A 125 17.59 11.22 -10.76
C VAL A 125 16.43 11.58 -11.65
N SER A 126 16.33 10.91 -12.81
CA SER A 126 15.17 11.02 -13.69
C SER A 126 14.07 10.04 -13.26
N LEU A 127 12.82 10.40 -13.56
CA LEU A 127 11.66 9.55 -13.29
C LEU A 127 11.75 8.16 -13.94
N TYR A 128 12.41 8.06 -15.09
CA TYR A 128 12.63 6.78 -15.79
C TYR A 128 13.57 5.83 -15.04
N ALA A 129 14.35 6.33 -14.08
CA ALA A 129 15.21 5.46 -13.26
C ALA A 129 14.40 4.48 -12.40
N LEU A 130 13.10 4.72 -12.19
CA LEU A 130 12.18 3.81 -11.49
C LEU A 130 11.10 3.19 -12.39
N SER A 131 11.15 3.42 -13.71
CA SER A 131 10.14 2.86 -14.62
C SER A 131 10.33 1.35 -14.74
N GLY A 132 9.38 0.58 -14.21
CA GLY A 132 9.44 -0.89 -14.16
C GLY A 132 9.97 -1.47 -12.84
N GLU A 133 10.55 -0.64 -11.97
CA GLU A 133 11.20 -1.09 -10.71
C GLU A 133 10.53 -0.55 -9.43
N SER A 134 9.42 0.17 -9.54
CA SER A 134 8.74 0.74 -8.37
C SER A 134 7.92 -0.27 -7.55
N GLY A 135 7.68 -1.48 -8.06
CA GLY A 135 6.88 -2.51 -7.40
C GLY A 135 7.38 -2.87 -5.99
N PRO A 136 8.67 -3.23 -5.81
CA PRO A 136 9.25 -3.51 -4.50
C PRO A 136 9.10 -2.35 -3.50
N LEU A 137 9.33 -1.11 -3.93
CA LEU A 137 9.13 0.09 -3.09
C LEU A 137 7.69 0.21 -2.60
N PHE A 138 6.70 0.04 -3.48
CA PHE A 138 5.30 0.09 -3.08
C PHE A 138 4.90 -1.08 -2.18
N LYS A 139 5.51 -2.25 -2.37
CA LYS A 139 5.30 -3.42 -1.53
C LYS A 139 5.77 -3.12 -0.11
N ALA A 140 6.99 -2.58 0.03
CA ALA A 140 7.54 -2.16 1.32
C ALA A 140 6.67 -1.10 2.02
N LEU A 141 6.22 -0.05 1.30
CA LEU A 141 5.30 0.94 1.86
C LEU A 141 3.97 0.31 2.30
N LEU A 142 3.46 -0.64 1.53
CA LEU A 142 2.21 -1.30 1.88
C LEU A 142 2.37 -2.16 3.14
N GLU A 143 3.42 -2.97 3.22
CA GLU A 143 3.70 -3.84 4.36
C GLU A 143 3.89 -3.05 5.65
N ASP A 144 4.57 -1.90 5.59
CA ASP A 144 4.79 -1.02 6.74
C ASP A 144 3.50 -0.45 7.34
N TYR A 145 2.50 -0.15 6.49
CA TYR A 145 1.35 0.67 6.88
C TYR A 145 -0.01 -0.01 6.72
N TRP A 146 -0.04 -1.25 6.22
CA TRP A 146 -1.28 -1.98 6.00
C TRP A 146 -2.09 -2.11 7.29
N ASP A 147 -1.46 -2.54 8.39
CA ASP A 147 -2.16 -2.79 9.65
C ASP A 147 -2.73 -1.51 10.27
N ASP A 148 -1.99 -0.40 10.23
CA ASP A 148 -2.45 0.90 10.69
C ASP A 148 -3.66 1.38 9.87
N MET A 149 -3.54 1.28 8.54
CA MET A 149 -4.62 1.70 7.65
C MET A 149 -5.85 0.80 7.76
N LEU A 150 -5.66 -0.50 7.98
CA LEU A 150 -6.74 -1.45 8.24
C LEU A 150 -7.45 -1.12 9.55
N ALA A 151 -6.71 -0.88 10.63
CA ALA A 151 -7.27 -0.47 11.91
C ALA A 151 -8.09 0.82 11.79
N PHE A 152 -7.54 1.83 11.11
CA PHE A 152 -8.26 3.07 10.80
C PHE A 152 -9.51 2.81 9.93
N GLY A 153 -9.38 2.02 8.87
CA GLY A 153 -10.46 1.69 7.94
C GLY A 153 -11.60 0.90 8.57
N LYS A 154 -11.33 0.12 9.62
CA LYS A 154 -12.39 -0.55 10.41
C LYS A 154 -13.31 0.46 11.08
N LEU A 155 -12.73 1.52 11.65
CA LEU A 155 -13.42 2.57 12.39
C LEU A 155 -14.06 3.63 11.48
N HIS A 156 -13.46 3.91 10.32
CA HIS A 156 -13.87 5.01 9.46
C HIS A 156 -14.32 4.55 8.07
N THR A 157 -15.37 5.20 7.56
CA THR A 157 -15.89 4.98 6.19
C THR A 157 -15.40 6.03 5.21
N ARG A 158 -14.74 7.09 5.70
CA ARG A 158 -14.16 8.17 4.91
C ARG A 158 -12.74 8.46 5.39
N TYR A 159 -11.89 8.87 4.47
CA TYR A 159 -10.52 9.23 4.75
C TYR A 159 -10.45 10.49 5.63
N GLN A 160 -9.50 10.54 6.56
CA GLN A 160 -9.21 11.67 7.43
C GLN A 160 -7.70 11.77 7.66
N LYS A 161 -7.16 12.98 7.72
CA LYS A 161 -5.70 13.22 7.82
C LYS A 161 -5.04 12.77 9.12
N ASN A 162 -5.83 12.52 10.18
CA ASN A 162 -5.35 12.07 11.49
C ASN A 162 -5.31 10.54 11.63
N TRP A 163 -5.23 9.83 10.51
CA TRP A 163 -5.29 8.37 10.45
C TRP A 163 -4.16 7.68 11.25
N GLU A 164 -2.97 8.29 11.38
CA GLU A 164 -1.86 7.75 12.19
C GLU A 164 -2.24 7.60 13.66
N SER A 165 -2.70 8.70 14.26
CA SER A 165 -3.06 8.71 15.68
C SER A 165 -4.23 7.78 15.96
N ILE A 166 -5.19 7.70 15.04
CA ILE A 166 -6.35 6.82 15.18
C ILE A 166 -5.96 5.36 14.98
N GLY A 167 -5.19 5.04 13.94
CA GLY A 167 -4.73 3.69 13.64
C GLY A 167 -3.90 3.11 14.78
N TYR A 168 -2.97 3.90 15.32
CA TYR A 168 -2.17 3.53 16.47
C TYR A 168 -3.02 3.29 17.73
N ALA A 169 -3.95 4.20 18.05
CA ALA A 169 -4.85 4.04 19.19
C ALA A 169 -5.74 2.79 19.05
N ALA A 170 -6.21 2.49 17.83
CA ALA A 170 -7.03 1.33 17.55
C ALA A 170 -6.27 0.01 17.70
N ARG A 171 -4.99 -0.05 17.29
CA ARG A 171 -4.15 -1.24 17.45
C ARG A 171 -3.77 -1.51 18.91
N THR A 172 -3.60 -0.46 19.70
CA THR A 172 -3.21 -0.58 21.13
C THR A 172 -4.39 -0.82 22.07
N ALA A 173 -5.62 -0.60 21.60
CA ALA A 173 -6.84 -0.85 22.37
C ALA A 173 -7.46 -2.25 22.15
N ALA A 174 -6.96 -3.03 21.19
CA ALA A 174 -7.42 -4.38 20.85
C ALA A 174 -6.59 -5.46 21.53
#